data_AF-A0A1U8NIW9-F1
#
_entry.id   AF-A0A1U8NIW9-F1
#
_cell.length_a   1.000
_cell.length_b   1.000
_cell.length_c   1.000
_cell.angle_alpha   90.00
_cell.angle_beta   90.00
_cell.angle_gamma   90.00
#
_symmetry.space_group_name_H-M   'P 1'
#
loop_
_entity.id
_entity.type
_entity.pdbx_description
1 polymer ?
#
loop_
_entity_poly.entity_id
_entity_poly.type
_entity_poly.pdbx_seq_one_letter_code
_entity_poly.pdbx_strand_id
1 'polypeptide(L)'
;MNQAQHIKVSLDRQATQKISANRLRLKTSIDVVRRLSFQGCAFRGHDESSESKNRGNFLELLSLLASYDEKVGNVLKSAPQNASYTSSTIQKEILQIYASRVRNVIREEISDRKFSIIVDEARNNFDIQNIRGQGYDGASNMRGEFNSLQALILNDCRYAYYVHCFAHRLQLALVAAAREVVKVHQFFKDLSDIVNIALTSSKRYDELQKAQAAEISRLVSINELAIGIGMNQIGTLQCPSETRWSFHLNSVTSLLKMYNATSTVLENLKNAASNYS
;
A
#
# COMPACT_ATOMS: atom_id res chain seq x y z
N MET A 1 57.44 -39.83 4.67
CA MET A 1 56.77 -38.83 5.52
C MET A 1 55.61 -38.23 4.74
N ASN A 2 54.39 -38.34 5.26
CA ASN A 2 53.18 -37.88 4.57
C ASN A 2 53.15 -36.34 4.54
N GLN A 3 53.32 -35.72 3.37
CA GLN A 3 53.36 -34.25 3.22
C GLN A 3 52.09 -33.55 3.77
N ALA A 4 50.97 -34.28 3.88
CA ALA A 4 49.70 -33.81 4.45
C ALA A 4 49.72 -33.58 5.97
N GLN A 5 50.76 -34.04 6.70
CA GLN A 5 50.88 -33.90 8.16
C GLN A 5 51.82 -32.76 8.60
N HIS A 6 52.34 -31.97 7.66
CA HIS A 6 53.23 -30.86 7.99
C HIS A 6 52.44 -29.71 8.65
N ILE A 7 52.96 -29.16 9.75
CA ILE A 7 52.29 -28.11 10.57
C ILE A 7 51.78 -26.95 9.71
N LYS A 8 52.58 -26.54 8.71
CA LYS A 8 52.22 -25.48 7.75
C LYS A 8 50.93 -25.78 6.98
N VAL A 9 50.78 -27.00 6.46
CA VAL A 9 49.60 -27.44 5.70
C VAL A 9 48.35 -27.48 6.60
N SER A 10 48.52 -27.87 7.86
CA SER A 10 47.44 -27.88 8.86
C SER A 10 46.97 -26.45 9.19
N LEU A 11 47.91 -25.52 9.38
CA LEU A 11 47.61 -24.10 9.64
C LEU A 11 46.92 -23.43 8.44
N ASP A 12 47.39 -23.68 7.23
CA ASP A 12 46.78 -23.15 6.00
C ASP A 12 45.35 -23.68 5.81
N ARG A 13 45.12 -24.97 6.15
CA ARG A 13 43.78 -25.57 6.11
C ARG A 13 42.83 -24.92 7.12
N GLN A 14 43.29 -24.70 8.36
CA GLN A 14 42.52 -24.03 9.40
C GLN A 14 42.19 -22.58 9.01
N ALA A 15 43.15 -21.85 8.44
CA ALA A 15 42.94 -20.49 7.95
C ALA A 15 41.87 -20.45 6.84
N THR A 16 41.95 -21.38 5.90
CA THR A 16 40.98 -21.48 4.79
C THR A 16 39.56 -21.77 5.30
N GLN A 17 39.42 -22.70 6.26
CA GLN A 17 38.13 -23.02 6.89
C GLN A 17 37.54 -21.82 7.65
N LYS A 18 38.38 -21.03 8.33
CA LYS A 18 37.95 -19.81 9.02
C LYS A 18 37.48 -18.74 8.03
N ILE A 19 38.17 -18.58 6.90
CA ILE A 19 37.78 -17.65 5.83
C ILE A 19 36.44 -18.07 5.23
N SER A 20 36.25 -19.35 4.90
CA SER A 20 34.99 -19.84 4.32
C SER A 20 33.83 -19.69 5.29
N ALA A 21 34.03 -19.98 6.59
CA ALA A 21 33.02 -19.76 7.63
C ALA A 21 32.64 -18.28 7.74
N ASN A 22 33.62 -17.38 7.82
CA ASN A 22 33.35 -15.94 7.90
C ASN A 22 32.62 -15.40 6.67
N ARG A 23 32.98 -15.87 5.46
CA ARG A 23 32.29 -15.51 4.21
C ARG A 23 30.84 -16.00 4.21
N LEU A 24 30.59 -17.22 4.66
CA LEU A 24 29.22 -17.76 4.76
C LEU A 24 28.40 -16.92 5.74
N ARG A 25 28.95 -16.59 6.92
CA ARG A 25 28.28 -15.74 7.92
C ARG A 25 27.88 -14.39 7.34
N LEU A 26 28.85 -13.71 6.73
CA LEU A 26 28.63 -12.39 6.13
C LEU A 26 27.61 -12.46 4.98
N LYS A 27 27.69 -13.49 4.14
CA LYS A 27 26.72 -13.70 3.06
C LYS A 27 25.30 -13.84 3.60
N THR A 28 25.10 -14.66 4.63
CA THR A 28 23.79 -14.82 5.27
C THR A 28 23.27 -13.48 5.84
N SER A 29 24.11 -12.71 6.55
CA SER A 29 23.73 -11.38 7.05
C SER A 29 23.35 -10.43 5.93
N ILE A 30 24.12 -10.41 4.83
CA ILE A 30 23.86 -9.59 3.64
C ILE A 30 22.51 -9.96 3.01
N ASP A 31 22.22 -11.26 2.85
CA ASP A 31 20.97 -11.75 2.27
C ASP A 31 19.74 -11.38 3.13
N VAL A 32 19.86 -11.47 4.46
CA VAL A 32 18.82 -11.04 5.40
C VAL A 32 18.57 -9.53 5.31
N VAL A 33 19.63 -8.71 5.34
CA VAL A 33 19.51 -7.25 5.16
C VAL A 33 18.82 -6.93 3.85
N ARG A 34 19.24 -7.55 2.75
CA ARG A 34 18.65 -7.35 1.43
C ARG A 34 17.14 -7.63 1.43
N ARG A 35 16.73 -8.75 2.03
CA ARG A 35 15.32 -9.14 2.05
C ARG A 35 14.47 -8.17 2.86
N LEU A 36 14.93 -7.78 4.04
CA LEU A 36 14.22 -6.83 4.90
C LEU A 36 14.16 -5.43 4.28
N SER A 37 15.27 -4.94 3.70
CA SER A 37 15.29 -3.69 2.94
C SER A 37 14.29 -3.69 1.80
N PHE A 38 14.25 -4.76 1.02
CA PHE A 38 13.37 -4.86 -0.14
C PHE A 38 11.88 -4.84 0.24
N GLN A 39 11.55 -5.36 1.43
CA GLN A 39 10.18 -5.36 1.95
C GLN A 39 9.83 -4.13 2.79
N GLY A 40 10.80 -3.25 3.07
CA GLY A 40 10.59 -2.10 3.97
C GLY A 40 10.33 -2.49 5.43
N CYS A 41 10.76 -3.68 5.86
CA CYS A 41 10.55 -4.15 7.23
C CYS A 41 11.59 -3.56 8.18
N ALA A 42 11.18 -3.30 9.43
CA ALA A 42 12.11 -2.93 10.50
C ALA A 42 13.12 -4.07 10.74
N PHE A 43 14.36 -3.71 11.06
CA PHE A 43 15.44 -4.69 11.24
C PHE A 43 15.50 -5.18 12.68
N ARG A 44 15.29 -4.23 13.61
CA ARG A 44 15.55 -4.38 15.04
C ARG A 44 14.26 -4.53 15.82
N GLY A 45 14.34 -5.27 16.92
CA GLY A 45 13.29 -5.34 17.93
C GLY A 45 13.51 -4.30 19.03
N HIS A 46 12.53 -4.15 19.91
CA HIS A 46 12.70 -3.36 21.14
C HIS A 46 13.72 -4.00 22.08
N ASP A 47 13.78 -5.34 22.12
CA ASP A 47 14.72 -6.11 22.91
C ASP A 47 15.34 -7.23 22.07
N GLU A 48 16.67 -7.19 21.89
CA GLU A 48 17.46 -8.15 21.11
C GLU A 48 18.17 -9.20 22.01
N SER A 49 17.89 -9.18 23.32
CA SER A 49 18.42 -10.12 24.33
C SER A 49 18.11 -11.59 23.99
N SER A 50 18.86 -12.54 24.55
CA SER A 50 18.63 -13.97 24.33
C SER A 50 17.31 -14.45 24.92
N GLU A 51 16.79 -13.75 25.92
CA GLU A 51 15.59 -14.09 26.68
C GLU A 51 14.32 -13.51 26.04
N SER A 52 14.48 -12.57 25.09
CA SER A 52 13.36 -11.97 24.37
C SER A 52 12.65 -12.99 23.46
N LYS A 53 11.32 -12.94 23.46
CA LYS A 53 10.46 -13.74 22.56
C LYS A 53 10.54 -13.27 21.09
N ASN A 54 10.97 -12.03 20.86
CA ASN A 54 11.11 -11.46 19.53
C ASN A 54 12.31 -10.51 19.52
N ARG A 55 13.42 -10.99 18.95
CA ARG A 55 14.70 -10.28 18.94
C ARG A 55 14.83 -9.33 17.76
N GLY A 56 13.73 -9.04 17.07
CA GLY A 56 13.72 -8.27 15.84
C GLY A 56 13.90 -9.11 14.59
N ASN A 57 13.34 -8.63 13.48
CA ASN A 57 13.24 -9.38 12.24
C ASN A 57 14.59 -9.85 11.70
N PHE A 58 15.67 -9.09 11.92
CA PHE A 58 17.00 -9.49 11.46
C PHE A 58 17.52 -10.74 12.19
N LEU A 59 17.44 -10.78 13.52
CA LEU A 59 17.92 -11.91 14.31
C LEU A 59 17.01 -13.12 14.20
N GLU A 60 15.69 -12.91 14.10
CA GLU A 60 14.74 -13.99 13.87
C GLU A 60 14.94 -14.63 12.49
N LEU A 61 15.17 -13.84 11.45
CA LEU A 61 15.40 -14.39 10.11
C LEU A 61 16.75 -15.13 10.01
N LEU A 62 17.78 -14.66 10.72
CA LEU A 62 19.03 -15.42 10.85
C LEU A 62 18.82 -16.75 11.57
N SER A 63 18.03 -16.75 12.64
CA SER A 63 17.70 -17.96 13.40
C SER A 63 16.90 -18.95 12.56
N LEU A 64 15.97 -18.44 11.73
CA LEU A 64 15.23 -19.24 10.76
C LEU A 64 16.17 -19.84 9.72
N LEU A 65 17.06 -19.06 9.10
CA LEU A 65 18.02 -19.59 8.12
C LEU A 65 18.94 -20.66 8.76
N ALA A 66 19.32 -20.48 10.02
CA ALA A 66 20.08 -21.45 10.78
C ALA A 66 19.33 -22.77 11.04
N SER A 67 17.99 -22.74 11.12
CA SER A 67 17.20 -23.97 11.29
C SER A 67 17.03 -24.76 9.98
N TYR A 68 17.15 -24.11 8.82
CA TYR A 68 17.07 -24.77 7.51
C TYR A 68 18.43 -25.25 6.98
N ASP A 69 19.53 -24.58 7.34
CA ASP A 69 20.89 -24.94 6.92
C ASP A 69 21.82 -25.12 8.13
N GLU A 70 22.18 -26.37 8.41
CA GLU A 70 23.06 -26.75 9.51
C GLU A 70 24.43 -26.06 9.41
N LYS A 71 24.96 -25.83 8.19
CA LYS A 71 26.24 -25.14 8.01
C LYS A 71 26.13 -23.68 8.44
N VAL A 72 25.02 -23.02 8.10
CA VAL A 72 24.74 -21.65 8.52
C VAL A 72 24.59 -21.59 10.03
N GLY A 73 23.83 -22.52 10.64
CA GLY A 73 23.68 -22.61 12.09
C GLY A 73 25.00 -22.81 12.83
N ASN A 74 25.86 -23.70 12.33
CA ASN A 74 27.18 -23.95 12.90
C ASN A 74 28.09 -22.73 12.79
N VAL A 75 28.08 -22.04 11.65
CA VAL A 75 28.88 -20.82 11.45
C VAL A 75 28.37 -19.65 12.31
N LEU A 76 27.07 -19.50 12.52
CA LEU A 76 26.53 -18.44 13.38
C LEU A 76 26.88 -18.67 14.85
N LYS A 77 26.82 -19.92 15.34
CA LYS A 77 27.18 -20.28 16.72
C LYS A 77 28.68 -20.18 16.99
N SER A 78 29.52 -20.52 16.01
CA SER A 78 30.99 -20.52 16.14
C SER A 78 31.64 -19.14 15.89
N ALA A 79 30.87 -18.05 15.98
CA ALA A 79 31.39 -16.71 15.73
C ALA A 79 32.42 -16.28 16.80
N PRO A 80 33.67 -15.96 16.40
CA PRO A 80 34.64 -15.44 17.36
C PRO A 80 34.31 -13.99 17.69
N GLN A 81 33.95 -13.73 18.95
CA GLN A 81 33.77 -12.39 19.55
C GLN A 81 33.14 -11.37 18.59
N ASN A 82 33.94 -10.50 17.97
CA ASN A 82 33.49 -9.39 17.13
C ASN A 82 33.06 -9.78 15.70
N ALA A 83 33.30 -11.02 15.26
CA ALA A 83 32.97 -11.48 13.91
C ALA A 83 31.56 -12.09 13.80
N SER A 84 30.62 -11.69 14.66
CA SER A 84 29.22 -12.14 14.59
C SER A 84 28.48 -11.54 13.39
N TYR A 85 28.88 -10.34 12.93
CA TYR A 85 28.20 -9.56 11.88
C TYR A 85 26.71 -9.33 12.13
N THR A 86 26.29 -9.36 13.40
CA THR A 86 24.89 -9.17 13.81
C THR A 86 24.62 -7.79 14.42
N SER A 87 25.66 -6.99 14.67
CA SER A 87 25.51 -5.70 15.34
C SER A 87 24.75 -4.69 14.47
N SER A 88 24.05 -3.76 15.13
CA SER A 88 23.30 -2.71 14.44
C SER A 88 24.18 -1.81 13.55
N THR A 89 25.44 -1.60 13.93
CA THR A 89 26.42 -0.87 13.10
C THR A 89 26.68 -1.58 11.78
N ILE A 90 26.93 -2.89 11.82
CA ILE A 90 27.18 -3.70 10.62
C ILE A 90 25.91 -3.77 9.75
N GLN A 91 24.74 -3.92 10.35
CA GLN A 91 23.47 -3.88 9.62
C GLN A 91 23.31 -2.55 8.85
N LYS A 92 23.63 -1.42 9.49
CA LYS A 92 23.58 -0.09 8.86
C LYS A 92 24.63 0.07 7.75
N GLU A 93 25.84 -0.43 7.94
CA GLU A 93 26.90 -0.39 6.91
C GLU A 93 26.49 -1.17 5.66
N ILE A 94 25.99 -2.40 5.83
CA ILE A 94 25.48 -3.21 4.71
C ILE A 94 24.33 -2.48 4.01
N LEU A 95 23.39 -1.91 4.77
CA LEU A 95 22.28 -1.14 4.22
C LEU A 95 22.76 0.09 3.43
N GLN A 96 23.77 0.81 3.92
CA GLN A 96 24.36 1.94 3.22
C GLN A 96 25.06 1.52 1.93
N ILE A 97 25.75 0.37 1.91
CA ILE A 97 26.37 -0.18 0.70
C ILE A 97 25.27 -0.51 -0.33
N TYR A 98 24.17 -1.14 0.09
CA TYR A 98 23.03 -1.40 -0.78
C TYR A 98 22.44 -0.10 -1.34
N ALA A 99 22.18 0.88 -0.47
CA ALA A 99 21.64 2.16 -0.88
C ALA A 99 22.56 2.86 -1.91
N SER A 100 23.87 2.84 -1.70
CA SER A 100 24.84 3.42 -2.64
C SER A 100 24.87 2.68 -3.98
N ARG A 101 24.80 1.34 -3.98
CA ARG A 101 24.72 0.57 -5.23
C ARG A 101 23.45 0.86 -6.01
N VAL A 102 22.30 0.87 -5.34
CA VAL A 102 21.01 1.19 -5.97
C VAL A 102 21.04 2.60 -6.54
N ARG A 103 21.55 3.58 -5.78
CA ARG A 103 21.71 4.96 -6.29
C ARG A 103 22.63 5.03 -7.51
N ASN A 104 23.72 4.27 -7.54
CA ASN A 104 24.63 4.26 -8.67
C ASN A 104 23.96 3.69 -9.92
N VAL A 105 23.23 2.58 -9.80
CA VAL A 105 22.47 1.99 -10.91
C VAL A 105 21.41 2.98 -11.42
N ILE A 106 20.63 3.60 -10.53
CA ILE A 106 19.66 4.62 -10.91
C ILE A 106 20.34 5.80 -11.61
N ARG A 107 21.50 6.26 -11.12
CA ARG A 107 22.25 7.35 -11.73
C ARG A 107 22.79 6.98 -13.12
N GLU A 108 23.30 5.77 -13.29
CA GLU A 108 23.76 5.25 -14.59
C GLU A 108 22.61 5.11 -15.57
N GLU A 109 21.46 4.60 -15.12
CA GLU A 109 20.25 4.53 -15.92
C GLU A 109 19.81 5.93 -16.33
N ILE A 110 19.60 6.85 -15.40
CA ILE A 110 19.16 8.22 -15.71
C ILE A 110 20.19 8.95 -16.59
N SER A 111 21.49 8.77 -16.34
CA SER A 111 22.58 9.52 -16.99
C SER A 111 22.38 11.03 -16.82
N ASP A 112 22.59 11.82 -17.87
CA ASP A 112 22.39 13.28 -17.87
C ASP A 112 20.94 13.69 -18.18
N ARG A 113 19.99 12.74 -18.14
CA ARG A 113 18.58 13.02 -18.39
C ARG A 113 17.98 13.78 -17.22
N LYS A 114 17.11 14.74 -17.52
CA LYS A 114 16.31 15.41 -16.50
C LYS A 114 15.32 14.41 -15.90
N PHE A 115 15.32 14.29 -14.58
CA PHE A 115 14.37 13.49 -13.84
C PHE A 115 13.69 14.35 -12.77
N SER A 116 12.46 13.98 -12.42
CA SER A 116 11.72 14.56 -11.30
C SER A 116 11.42 13.46 -10.29
N ILE A 117 11.76 13.69 -9.03
CA ILE A 117 11.34 12.79 -7.95
C ILE A 117 9.94 13.23 -7.53
N ILE A 118 8.96 12.35 -7.70
CA ILE A 118 7.62 12.55 -7.16
C ILE A 118 7.66 12.07 -5.71
N VAL A 119 7.38 12.98 -4.78
CA VAL A 119 7.30 12.67 -3.35
C VAL A 119 5.84 12.71 -2.96
N ASP A 120 5.29 11.56 -2.62
CA ASP A 120 4.00 11.44 -1.95
C ASP A 120 4.28 11.23 -0.46
N GLU A 121 3.54 11.95 0.39
CA GLU A 121 3.71 12.01 1.85
C GLU A 121 4.98 12.73 2.38
N ALA A 122 4.78 13.70 3.27
CA ALA A 122 5.78 14.63 3.83
C ALA A 122 6.84 14.01 4.77
N ARG A 123 7.19 12.73 4.60
CA ARG A 123 8.07 11.99 5.52
C ARG A 123 9.55 12.06 5.18
N ASN A 124 9.90 12.78 4.12
CA ASN A 124 11.27 12.85 3.63
C ASN A 124 11.87 14.21 3.99
N ASN A 125 13.04 14.20 4.65
CA ASN A 125 13.85 15.40 4.90
C ASN A 125 14.50 15.90 3.60
N PHE A 126 13.68 16.32 2.64
CA PHE A 126 14.17 17.02 1.45
C PHE A 126 14.35 18.50 1.75
N ASP A 127 15.46 19.04 1.27
CA ASP A 127 15.64 20.48 1.22
C ASP A 127 14.62 21.08 0.22
N ILE A 128 13.72 21.90 0.76
CA ILE A 128 12.64 22.56 0.03
C ILE A 128 13.18 23.42 -1.14
N GLN A 129 14.43 23.89 -1.05
CA GLN A 129 15.10 24.66 -2.11
C GLN A 129 15.32 23.86 -3.41
N ASN A 130 15.29 22.52 -3.33
CA ASN A 130 15.45 21.65 -4.50
C ASN A 130 14.13 21.29 -5.19
N ILE A 131 12.99 21.70 -4.66
CA ILE A 131 11.69 21.44 -5.27
C ILE A 131 11.53 22.31 -6.52
N ARG A 132 11.19 21.67 -7.64
CA ARG A 132 10.97 22.35 -8.93
C ARG A 132 9.52 22.41 -9.36
N GLY A 133 8.64 21.62 -8.76
CA GLY A 133 7.21 21.64 -9.09
C GLY A 133 6.40 21.07 -7.95
N GLN A 134 5.15 21.50 -7.86
CA GLN A 134 4.19 21.06 -6.86
C GLN A 134 2.88 20.69 -7.56
N GLY A 135 2.33 19.51 -7.25
CA GLY A 135 1.16 18.97 -7.93
C GLY A 135 0.16 18.37 -6.95
N TYR A 136 -1.00 18.99 -6.81
CA TYR A 136 -2.10 18.53 -5.96
C TYR A 136 -3.45 19.01 -6.48
N ASP A 137 -4.54 18.63 -5.80
CA ASP A 137 -5.90 19.02 -6.16
C ASP A 137 -6.17 20.51 -5.93
N GLY A 138 -7.35 20.95 -6.35
CA GLY A 138 -7.77 22.35 -6.28
C GLY A 138 -8.37 22.75 -4.93
N ALA A 139 -8.24 21.93 -3.88
CA ALA A 139 -8.83 22.24 -2.59
C ALA A 139 -8.28 23.56 -2.04
N SER A 140 -9.11 24.32 -1.32
CA SER A 140 -8.81 25.67 -0.85
C SER A 140 -7.51 25.72 -0.03
N ASN A 141 -7.31 24.72 0.84
CA ASN A 141 -6.11 24.59 1.67
C ASN A 141 -4.85 24.24 0.87
N MET A 142 -5.01 23.76 -0.36
CA MET A 142 -3.92 23.34 -1.23
C MET A 142 -3.54 24.45 -2.20
N ARG A 143 -4.51 25.01 -2.94
CA ARG A 143 -4.33 26.03 -4.00
C ARG A 143 -4.43 27.49 -3.52
N GLY A 144 -4.97 27.75 -2.33
CA GLY A 144 -5.30 29.12 -1.88
C GLY A 144 -4.13 30.12 -1.96
N GLU A 145 -4.42 31.41 -2.02
CA GLU A 145 -3.37 32.44 -2.06
C GLU A 145 -2.77 32.72 -0.67
N PHE A 146 -3.58 32.54 0.38
CA PHE A 146 -3.22 32.82 1.76
C PHE A 146 -3.16 31.54 2.58
N ASN A 147 -2.02 31.29 3.22
CA ASN A 147 -1.81 30.16 4.15
C ASN A 147 -2.14 28.77 3.58
N SER A 148 -2.21 28.63 2.25
CA SER A 148 -2.34 27.33 1.60
C SER A 148 -0.97 26.66 1.46
N LEU A 149 -0.97 25.37 1.18
CA LEU A 149 0.26 24.65 0.85
C LEU A 149 1.00 25.28 -0.34
N GLN A 150 0.27 25.73 -1.38
CA GLN A 150 0.84 26.43 -2.53
C GLN A 150 1.60 27.69 -2.14
N ALA A 151 0.96 28.53 -1.33
CA ALA A 151 1.53 29.80 -0.90
C ALA A 151 2.76 29.59 -0.01
N LEU A 152 2.69 28.62 0.91
CA LEU A 152 3.79 28.28 1.79
C LEU A 152 5.01 27.75 1.01
N ILE A 153 4.80 26.81 0.08
CA ILE A 153 5.88 26.27 -0.74
C ILE A 153 6.47 27.33 -1.67
N LEU A 154 5.65 28.23 -2.24
CA LEU A 154 6.15 29.32 -3.08
C LEU A 154 6.93 30.38 -2.30
N ASN A 155 6.57 30.63 -1.03
CA ASN A 155 7.31 31.51 -0.14
C ASN A 155 8.70 30.94 0.16
N ASP A 156 8.79 29.64 0.44
CA ASP A 156 10.05 28.97 0.76
C ASP A 156 10.90 28.69 -0.49
N CYS A 157 10.27 28.32 -1.61
CA CYS A 157 10.91 28.02 -2.89
C CYS A 157 10.12 28.60 -4.08
N ARG A 158 10.53 29.79 -4.55
CA ARG A 158 9.89 30.48 -5.69
C ARG A 158 9.94 29.71 -7.02
N TYR A 159 10.83 28.74 -7.14
CA TYR A 159 10.99 27.95 -8.37
C TYR A 159 10.06 26.74 -8.45
N ALA A 160 9.29 26.44 -7.40
CA ALA A 160 8.37 25.31 -7.35
C ALA A 160 7.02 25.67 -8.01
N TYR A 161 6.93 25.53 -9.34
CA TYR A 161 5.71 25.89 -10.08
C TYR A 161 4.54 24.96 -9.71
N TYR A 162 3.36 25.55 -9.55
CA TYR A 162 2.13 24.82 -9.26
C TYR A 162 1.51 24.23 -10.52
N VAL A 163 1.20 22.94 -10.48
CA VAL A 163 0.42 22.22 -11.48
C VAL A 163 -0.83 21.67 -10.83
N HIS A 164 -1.99 22.17 -11.26
CA HIS A 164 -3.25 21.61 -10.82
C HIS A 164 -3.45 20.21 -11.38
N CYS A 165 -3.85 19.26 -10.52
CA CYS A 165 -4.07 17.86 -10.91
C CYS A 165 -5.02 17.73 -12.12
N PHE A 166 -4.53 17.17 -13.24
CA PHE A 166 -5.31 17.00 -14.47
C PHE A 166 -6.52 16.08 -14.27
N ALA A 167 -6.37 15.02 -13.48
CA ALA A 167 -7.48 14.12 -13.14
C ALA A 167 -8.59 14.89 -12.43
N HIS A 168 -8.25 15.78 -11.49
CA HIS A 168 -9.24 16.63 -10.82
C HIS A 168 -9.88 17.66 -11.77
N ARG A 169 -9.13 18.21 -12.74
CA ARG A 169 -9.71 19.12 -13.77
C ARG A 169 -10.72 18.40 -14.66
N LEU A 170 -10.36 17.22 -15.16
CA LEU A 170 -11.25 16.40 -15.98
C LEU A 170 -12.51 16.04 -15.20
N GLN A 171 -12.31 15.66 -13.94
CA GLN A 171 -13.37 15.35 -12.98
C GLN A 171 -14.36 16.54 -12.85
N LEU A 172 -13.87 17.76 -12.61
CA LEU A 172 -14.73 18.95 -12.54
C LEU A 172 -15.44 19.26 -13.87
N ALA A 173 -14.76 19.11 -15.01
CA ALA A 173 -15.35 19.33 -16.33
C ALA A 173 -16.50 18.36 -16.61
N LEU A 174 -16.34 17.08 -16.24
CA LEU A 174 -17.40 16.07 -16.39
C LEU A 174 -18.62 16.38 -15.51
N VAL A 175 -18.40 16.77 -14.25
CA VAL A 175 -19.50 17.18 -13.35
C VAL A 175 -20.26 18.37 -13.93
N ALA A 176 -19.54 19.38 -14.42
CA ALA A 176 -20.15 20.56 -15.04
C ALA A 176 -20.96 20.18 -16.29
N ALA A 177 -20.36 19.43 -17.22
CA ALA A 177 -21.03 18.98 -18.44
C ALA A 177 -22.28 18.14 -18.14
N ALA A 178 -22.24 17.29 -17.13
CA ALA A 178 -23.38 16.47 -16.75
C ALA A 178 -24.52 17.25 -16.09
N ARG A 179 -24.21 18.36 -15.38
CA ARG A 179 -25.22 19.27 -14.82
C ARG A 179 -26.00 19.99 -15.91
N GLU A 180 -25.36 20.33 -17.03
CA GLU A 180 -26.00 20.98 -18.18
C GLU A 180 -26.99 20.03 -18.91
N VAL A 181 -26.78 18.71 -18.82
CA VAL A 181 -27.71 17.73 -19.38
C VAL A 181 -28.80 17.41 -18.35
N VAL A 182 -29.91 18.13 -18.41
CA VAL A 182 -31.06 18.02 -17.47
C VAL A 182 -31.45 16.58 -17.15
N LYS A 183 -31.53 15.71 -18.16
CA LYS A 183 -31.89 14.29 -17.97
C LYS A 183 -30.88 13.53 -17.11
N VAL A 184 -29.59 13.78 -17.32
CA VAL A 184 -28.50 13.13 -16.59
C VAL A 184 -28.44 13.66 -15.16
N HIS A 185 -28.56 14.98 -15.00
CA HIS A 185 -28.61 15.60 -13.68
C HIS A 185 -29.78 15.08 -12.84
N GLN A 186 -30.98 15.02 -13.43
CA GLN A 186 -32.18 14.50 -12.76
C GLN A 186 -32.01 13.03 -12.37
N PHE A 187 -31.50 12.18 -13.26
CA PHE A 187 -31.22 10.78 -12.96
C PHE A 187 -30.31 10.60 -11.73
N PHE A 188 -29.22 11.37 -11.64
CA PHE A 188 -28.31 11.28 -10.50
C PHE A 188 -28.89 11.87 -9.21
N LYS A 189 -29.77 12.86 -9.32
CA LYS A 189 -30.54 13.37 -8.18
C LYS A 189 -31.49 12.29 -7.63
N ASP A 190 -32.26 11.66 -8.52
CA ASP A 190 -33.19 10.59 -8.15
C ASP A 190 -32.43 9.39 -7.55
N LEU A 191 -31.27 9.04 -8.12
CA LEU A 191 -30.38 8.01 -7.59
C LEU A 191 -29.93 8.35 -6.16
N SER A 192 -29.47 9.57 -5.91
CA SER A 192 -29.10 10.03 -4.56
C SER A 192 -30.26 9.93 -3.58
N ASP A 193 -31.46 10.31 -4.00
CA ASP A 193 -32.66 10.25 -3.16
C ASP A 193 -33.03 8.80 -2.82
N ILE A 194 -32.96 7.88 -3.79
CA ILE A 194 -33.16 6.44 -3.56
C ILE A 194 -32.14 5.91 -2.56
N VAL A 195 -30.85 6.24 -2.72
CA VAL A 195 -29.79 5.83 -1.81
C VAL A 195 -30.04 6.36 -0.40
N ASN A 196 -30.40 7.64 -0.27
CA ASN A 196 -30.72 8.26 1.01
C ASN A 196 -31.93 7.59 1.67
N ILE A 197 -33.01 7.35 0.93
CA ILE A 197 -34.18 6.65 1.44
C ILE A 197 -33.79 5.25 1.93
N ALA A 198 -33.06 4.47 1.13
CA ALA A 198 -32.72 3.09 1.49
C ALA A 198 -31.74 2.99 2.67
N LEU A 199 -30.74 3.89 2.75
CA LEU A 199 -29.60 3.74 3.66
C LEU A 199 -29.69 4.57 4.95
N THR A 200 -30.50 5.64 4.99
CA THR A 200 -30.58 6.51 6.19
C THR A 200 -31.30 5.88 7.38
N SER A 201 -32.05 4.79 7.17
CA SER A 201 -32.75 4.06 8.23
C SER A 201 -32.18 2.67 8.35
N SER A 202 -31.77 2.28 9.56
CA SER A 202 -31.28 0.93 9.86
C SER A 202 -32.31 -0.15 9.48
N LYS A 203 -33.61 0.12 9.70
CA LYS A 203 -34.68 -0.82 9.33
C LYS A 203 -34.76 -1.06 7.82
N ARG A 204 -34.70 0.03 7.03
CA ARG A 204 -34.75 -0.06 5.55
C ARG A 204 -33.48 -0.66 4.99
N TYR A 205 -32.34 -0.40 5.62
CA TYR A 205 -31.09 -1.06 5.30
C TYR A 205 -31.19 -2.57 5.50
N ASP A 206 -31.70 -3.03 6.64
CA ASP A 206 -31.88 -4.47 6.90
C ASP A 206 -32.85 -5.13 5.93
N GLU A 207 -33.95 -4.45 5.58
CA GLU A 207 -34.89 -4.91 4.56
C GLU A 207 -34.24 -5.04 3.18
N LEU A 208 -33.41 -4.07 2.79
CA LEU A 208 -32.65 -4.10 1.54
C LEU A 208 -31.67 -5.28 1.51
N GLN A 209 -30.95 -5.52 2.60
CA GLN A 209 -30.00 -6.63 2.73
C GLN A 209 -30.72 -7.98 2.62
N LYS A 210 -31.88 -8.12 3.26
CA LYS A 210 -32.72 -9.34 3.18
C LYS A 210 -33.25 -9.56 1.77
N ALA A 211 -33.77 -8.51 1.12
CA ALA A 211 -34.27 -8.59 -0.25
C ALA A 211 -33.16 -8.94 -1.24
N GLN A 212 -31.95 -8.39 -1.05
CA GLN A 212 -30.79 -8.74 -1.87
C GLN A 212 -30.37 -10.20 -1.69
N ALA A 213 -30.32 -10.70 -0.45
CA ALA A 213 -29.98 -12.09 -0.18
C ALA A 213 -31.00 -13.06 -0.80
N ALA A 214 -32.30 -12.73 -0.73
CA ALA A 214 -33.37 -13.53 -1.34
C ALA A 214 -33.23 -13.56 -2.87
N GLU A 215 -32.93 -12.43 -3.51
CA GLU A 215 -32.77 -12.36 -4.96
C GLU A 215 -31.52 -13.10 -5.44
N ILE A 216 -30.39 -12.98 -4.74
CA ILE A 216 -29.17 -13.74 -5.05
C ILE A 216 -29.45 -15.24 -4.95
N SER A 217 -30.16 -15.68 -3.90
CA SER A 217 -30.56 -17.08 -3.74
C SER A 217 -31.44 -17.57 -4.90
N ARG A 218 -32.39 -16.74 -5.35
CA ARG A 218 -33.25 -17.03 -6.51
C ARG A 218 -32.44 -17.17 -7.79
N LEU A 219 -31.56 -16.22 -8.09
CA LEU A 219 -30.72 -16.19 -9.30
C LEU A 219 -29.72 -17.36 -9.35
N VAL A 220 -29.17 -17.76 -8.20
CA VAL A 220 -28.37 -18.99 -8.08
C VAL A 220 -29.22 -20.23 -8.37
N SER A 221 -30.46 -20.29 -7.87
CA SER A 221 -31.35 -21.45 -8.08
C SER A 221 -31.75 -21.67 -9.54
N ILE A 222 -31.78 -20.60 -10.35
CA ILE A 222 -32.07 -20.68 -11.79
C ILE A 222 -30.80 -20.74 -12.66
N ASN A 223 -29.62 -20.96 -12.06
CA ASN A 223 -28.31 -21.01 -12.72
C ASN A 223 -27.93 -19.76 -13.52
N GLU A 224 -28.50 -18.59 -13.21
CA GLU A 224 -28.11 -17.31 -13.84
C GLU A 224 -26.85 -16.71 -13.19
N LEU A 225 -26.50 -17.13 -11.97
CA LEU A 225 -25.30 -16.70 -11.25
C LEU A 225 -24.41 -17.89 -10.88
N ALA A 226 -23.12 -17.80 -11.22
CA ALA A 226 -22.11 -18.76 -10.79
C ALA A 226 -21.74 -18.56 -9.31
N ILE A 227 -21.51 -19.66 -8.59
CA ILE A 227 -21.03 -19.65 -7.21
C ILE A 227 -19.50 -19.74 -7.21
N GLY A 228 -18.83 -18.81 -6.56
CA GLY A 228 -17.37 -18.76 -6.45
C GLY A 228 -16.91 -17.97 -5.24
N ILE A 229 -15.68 -18.21 -4.79
CA ILE A 229 -15.11 -17.51 -3.62
C ILE A 229 -15.05 -16.00 -3.94
N GLY A 230 -15.80 -15.20 -3.18
CA GLY A 230 -15.88 -13.75 -3.36
C GLY A 230 -16.91 -13.26 -4.40
N MET A 231 -17.63 -14.16 -5.07
CA MET A 231 -18.69 -13.79 -6.02
C MET A 231 -20.04 -13.57 -5.32
N ASN A 232 -20.85 -12.64 -5.85
CA ASN A 232 -22.20 -12.32 -5.38
C ASN A 232 -22.27 -11.96 -3.88
N GLN A 233 -21.22 -11.31 -3.37
CA GLN A 233 -21.24 -10.78 -2.01
C GLN A 233 -22.38 -9.77 -1.86
N ILE A 234 -23.02 -9.81 -0.69
CA ILE A 234 -24.03 -8.83 -0.32
C ILE A 234 -23.34 -7.46 -0.30
N GLY A 235 -23.92 -6.52 -1.04
CA GLY A 235 -23.36 -5.19 -1.26
C GLY A 235 -24.22 -4.11 -0.61
N THR A 236 -23.81 -2.87 -0.76
CA THR A 236 -24.63 -1.71 -0.42
C THR A 236 -24.73 -0.79 -1.62
N LEU A 237 -25.80 0.01 -1.66
CA LEU A 237 -25.93 1.06 -2.65
C LEU A 237 -24.85 2.11 -2.41
N GLN A 238 -24.20 2.56 -3.49
CA GLN A 238 -23.17 3.59 -3.40
C GLN A 238 -23.74 4.94 -3.79
N CYS A 239 -23.60 5.93 -2.92
CA CYS A 239 -24.04 7.29 -3.20
C CYS A 239 -23.15 7.93 -4.28
N PRO A 240 -23.73 8.56 -5.32
CA PRO A 240 -22.93 9.31 -6.29
C PRO A 240 -22.29 10.51 -5.58
N SER A 241 -21.01 10.74 -5.86
CA SER A 241 -20.28 11.84 -5.23
C SER A 241 -20.42 13.12 -6.04
N GLU A 242 -20.94 14.18 -5.41
CA GLU A 242 -21.03 15.51 -6.04
C GLU A 242 -19.65 16.07 -6.45
N THR A 243 -18.59 15.66 -5.75
CA THR A 243 -17.22 16.14 -5.96
C THR A 243 -16.36 15.18 -6.80
N ARG A 244 -16.82 13.93 -7.01
CA ARG A 244 -16.07 12.87 -7.71
C ARG A 244 -16.99 12.02 -8.61
N TRP A 245 -17.21 12.48 -9.83
CA TRP A 245 -17.78 11.77 -10.98
C TRP A 245 -17.27 10.35 -11.19
N SER A 246 -16.01 10.05 -10.87
CA SER A 246 -15.51 8.66 -10.90
C SER A 246 -16.32 7.70 -10.01
N PHE A 247 -17.01 8.19 -8.97
CA PHE A 247 -17.93 7.39 -8.15
C PHE A 247 -19.28 7.14 -8.83
N HIS A 248 -19.70 7.94 -9.80
CA HIS A 248 -21.01 7.79 -10.44
C HIS A 248 -21.15 6.45 -11.17
N LEU A 249 -20.07 5.94 -11.78
CA LEU A 249 -20.07 4.62 -12.40
C LEU A 249 -20.33 3.52 -11.36
N ASN A 250 -19.69 3.62 -10.19
CA ASN A 250 -19.89 2.64 -9.13
C ASN A 250 -21.30 2.73 -8.54
N SER A 251 -21.84 3.94 -8.38
CA SER A 251 -23.23 4.17 -7.96
C SER A 251 -24.24 3.54 -8.92
N VAL A 252 -24.10 3.78 -10.23
CA VAL A 252 -24.97 3.17 -11.25
C VAL A 252 -24.81 1.65 -11.25
N THR A 253 -23.58 1.15 -11.19
CA THR A 253 -23.33 -0.30 -11.15
C THR A 253 -23.93 -0.94 -9.90
N SER A 254 -23.87 -0.27 -8.75
CA SER A 254 -24.46 -0.75 -7.50
C SER A 254 -25.99 -0.80 -7.58
N LEU A 255 -26.63 0.23 -8.15
CA LEU A 255 -28.07 0.24 -8.35
C LEU A 255 -28.49 -0.85 -9.33
N LEU A 256 -27.81 -1.03 -10.46
CA LEU A 256 -28.13 -2.08 -11.43
C LEU A 256 -28.06 -3.48 -10.81
N LYS A 257 -27.05 -3.73 -9.98
CA LYS A 257 -26.90 -5.00 -9.26
C LYS A 257 -27.98 -5.23 -8.20
N MET A 258 -28.51 -4.17 -7.60
CA MET A 258 -29.48 -4.23 -6.50
C MET A 258 -30.89 -3.82 -6.90
N TYR A 259 -31.15 -3.63 -8.20
CA TYR A 259 -32.36 -2.96 -8.70
C TYR A 259 -33.65 -3.62 -8.21
N ASN A 260 -33.75 -4.94 -8.29
CA ASN A 260 -34.92 -5.70 -7.85
C ASN A 260 -35.13 -5.61 -6.33
N ALA A 261 -34.04 -5.67 -5.56
CA ALA A 261 -34.08 -5.54 -4.11
C ALA A 261 -34.49 -4.13 -3.68
N THR A 262 -33.92 -3.10 -4.32
CA THR A 262 -34.27 -1.70 -4.08
C THR A 262 -35.73 -1.40 -4.45
N SER A 263 -36.20 -1.92 -5.58
CA SER A 263 -37.59 -1.74 -6.02
C SER A 263 -38.58 -2.36 -5.01
N THR A 264 -38.29 -3.57 -4.51
CA THR A 264 -39.10 -4.22 -3.47
C THR A 264 -39.22 -3.36 -2.21
N VAL A 265 -38.11 -2.79 -1.73
CA VAL A 265 -38.11 -1.92 -0.54
C VAL A 265 -38.94 -0.65 -0.78
N LEU A 266 -38.81 -0.02 -1.95
CA LEU A 266 -39.58 1.18 -2.30
C LEU A 266 -41.08 0.91 -2.42
N GLU A 267 -41.47 -0.21 -3.02
CA GLU A 267 -42.89 -0.62 -3.11
C GLU A 267 -43.49 -0.94 -1.73
N ASN A 268 -42.72 -1.59 -0.86
CA ASN A 268 -43.15 -1.83 0.53
C ASN A 268 -43.42 -0.52 1.27
N LEU A 269 -42.59 0.50 1.06
CA LEU A 269 -42.77 1.83 1.67
C LEU A 269 -44.03 2.54 1.15
N LYS A 270 -44.30 2.45 -0.15
CA LYS A 270 -45.52 3.01 -0.77
C LYS A 270 -46.78 2.34 -0.20
N ASN A 271 -46.77 1.02 -0.06
CA ASN A 271 -47.88 0.26 0.50
C ASN A 271 -48.08 0.55 1.99
N ALA A 272 -47.00 0.69 2.77
CA ALA A 272 -47.08 1.08 4.17
C ALA A 272 -47.68 2.49 4.35
N ALA A 273 -47.26 3.47 3.54
CA ALA A 273 -47.80 4.84 3.60
C ALA A 273 -49.29 4.91 3.24
N SER A 274 -49.76 4.03 2.34
CA SER A 274 -51.15 3.98 1.89
C SER A 274 -52.11 3.37 2.92
N ASN A 275 -51.59 2.58 3.87
CA ASN A 275 -52.39 1.97 4.96
C ASN A 275 -52.62 2.92 6.15
N TYR A 276 -52.02 4.12 6.13
CA TYR A 276 -52.19 5.16 7.16
C TYR A 276 -52.91 6.41 6.65
N SER A 277 -53.43 6.41 5.42
CA SER A 277 -54.37 7.42 4.88
C SER A 277 -55.78 6.84 4.84
#